data_AF-A0A3P7YR88-F1
#
_entry.id   AF-A0A3P7YR88-F1
#
_cell.length_a   1.000
_cell.length_b   1.000
_cell.length_c   1.000
_cell.angle_alpha   90.00
_cell.angle_beta   90.00
_cell.angle_gamma   90.00
#
_symmetry.space_group_name_H-M   'P 1'
#
loop_
_entity.id
_entity.type
_entity.pdbx_description
1 polymer ?
#
loop_
_entity_poly.entity_id
_entity_poly.type
_entity_poly.pdbx_seq_one_letter_code
_entity_poly.pdbx_strand_id
1 'polypeptide(L)'
;MVDEAAAAKFAQVARDCANTSTEALENVQKFIGALKNARQEKEGISLLDVKNREMVAYMAELSLLMSQMSAGKSIKEHPAVFRASKHRTILERIRPIEQKLKSQIDKLIQVSSIVSRAYYSTRPNGGVFLYRFYNNTMQFDDEDGESDEEENDEEDGKKPKKYVPPKMMAVRYEEEDGKQTKAMEKAKRRALQSSLVQELRQQYSDAPEEYREKSERRHNADKEREKYEEDNFVRLRMSKAEKKREQRLNRDNVMDDLFNFGNYMMRDESGEALSSSKKRYDIECVESFNSSSFKLFSYTNFYFL
;
A
#
# COMPACT_ATOMS: atom_id res chain seq x y z
N MET A 1 -51.77 9.84 -55.29
CA MET A 1 -51.99 11.13 -54.60
C MET A 1 -51.19 11.06 -53.31
N VAL A 2 -50.13 11.87 -53.17
CA VAL A 2 -49.34 11.90 -51.93
C VAL A 2 -50.22 12.54 -50.87
N ASP A 3 -50.42 11.85 -49.75
CA ASP A 3 -51.22 12.34 -48.61
C ASP A 3 -50.75 13.75 -48.22
N GLU A 4 -51.64 14.74 -48.31
CA GLU A 4 -51.33 16.15 -48.02
C GLU A 4 -50.85 16.33 -46.57
N ALA A 5 -51.32 15.46 -45.66
CA ALA A 5 -50.84 15.35 -44.29
C ALA A 5 -49.40 14.85 -44.18
N ALA A 6 -48.94 13.96 -45.06
CA ALA A 6 -47.56 13.48 -45.09
C ALA A 6 -46.60 14.55 -45.63
N ALA A 7 -47.03 15.32 -46.62
CA ALA A 7 -46.28 16.46 -47.16
C ALA A 7 -46.09 17.56 -46.11
N ALA A 8 -47.14 17.88 -45.33
CA ALA A 8 -47.06 18.86 -44.25
C ALA A 8 -46.09 18.43 -43.13
N LYS A 9 -46.11 17.14 -42.74
CA LYS A 9 -45.17 16.57 -41.76
C LYS A 9 -43.73 16.63 -42.26
N PHE A 10 -43.49 16.28 -43.52
CA PHE A 10 -42.17 16.37 -44.12
C PHE A 10 -41.64 17.81 -44.14
N ALA A 11 -42.49 18.78 -44.49
CA ALA A 11 -42.15 20.20 -44.48
C ALA A 11 -41.86 20.74 -43.06
N GLN A 12 -42.47 20.17 -42.03
CA GLN A 12 -42.14 20.49 -40.63
C GLN A 12 -40.76 19.93 -40.26
N VAL A 13 -40.52 18.64 -40.53
CA VAL A 13 -39.22 17.99 -40.25
C VAL A 13 -38.08 18.68 -40.99
N ALA A 14 -38.28 19.09 -42.24
CA ALA A 14 -37.27 19.82 -43.01
C ALA A 14 -36.93 21.19 -42.37
N ARG A 15 -37.92 21.90 -41.82
CA ARG A 15 -37.70 23.16 -41.08
C ARG A 15 -36.95 22.91 -39.77
N ASP A 16 -37.31 21.88 -39.03
CA ASP A 16 -36.63 21.52 -37.79
C ASP A 16 -35.17 21.09 -38.05
N CYS A 17 -34.91 20.32 -39.11
CA CYS A 17 -33.56 19.98 -39.56
C CYS A 17 -32.74 21.22 -39.97
N ALA A 18 -33.37 22.21 -40.62
CA ALA A 18 -32.69 23.45 -40.98
C ALA A 18 -32.30 24.25 -39.72
N ASN A 19 -33.24 24.42 -38.78
CA ASN A 19 -33.00 25.14 -37.52
C ASN A 19 -31.89 24.48 -36.68
N THR A 20 -31.96 23.15 -36.52
CA THR A 20 -30.95 22.39 -35.77
C THR A 20 -29.57 22.45 -36.45
N SER A 21 -29.52 22.46 -37.79
CA SER A 21 -28.27 22.62 -38.52
C SER A 21 -27.67 24.01 -38.35
N THR A 22 -28.49 25.07 -38.34
CA THR A 22 -28.00 26.44 -38.10
C THR A 22 -27.48 26.62 -36.67
N GLU A 23 -28.19 26.08 -35.67
CA GLU A 23 -27.75 26.11 -34.27
C GLU A 23 -26.42 25.35 -34.08
N ALA A 24 -26.27 24.20 -34.74
CA ALA A 24 -25.03 23.42 -34.70
C ALA A 24 -23.86 24.22 -35.30
N LEU A 25 -24.06 24.91 -36.42
CA LEU A 25 -23.03 25.75 -37.04
C LEU A 25 -22.62 26.92 -36.15
N GLU A 26 -23.58 27.60 -35.50
CA GLU A 26 -23.28 28.67 -34.55
C GLU A 26 -22.45 28.17 -33.36
N ASN A 27 -22.77 27.00 -32.83
CA ASN A 27 -22.03 26.40 -31.72
C ASN A 27 -20.60 26.00 -32.12
N VAL A 28 -20.43 25.45 -33.33
CA VAL A 28 -19.10 25.15 -33.87
C VAL A 28 -18.29 26.43 -34.09
N GLN A 29 -18.90 27.51 -34.57
CA GLN A 29 -18.24 28.81 -34.73
C GLN A 29 -17.79 29.39 -33.38
N LYS A 30 -18.63 29.33 -32.35
CA LYS A 30 -18.27 29.72 -30.96
C LYS A 30 -17.09 28.89 -30.45
N PHE A 31 -17.11 27.58 -30.69
CA PHE A 31 -16.03 26.68 -30.30
C PHE A 31 -14.70 27.01 -31.02
N ILE A 32 -14.74 27.25 -32.33
CA ILE A 32 -13.56 27.67 -33.10
C ILE A 32 -13.03 29.02 -32.60
N GLY A 33 -13.91 29.96 -32.25
CA GLY A 33 -13.53 31.24 -31.64
C GLY A 33 -12.80 31.03 -30.30
N ALA A 34 -13.34 30.16 -29.44
CA ALA A 34 -12.71 29.79 -28.18
C ALA A 34 -11.33 29.15 -28.38
N LEU A 35 -11.18 28.25 -29.36
CA LEU A 35 -9.88 27.62 -29.69
C LEU A 35 -8.84 28.62 -30.19
N LYS A 36 -9.25 29.58 -31.04
CA LYS A 36 -8.34 30.63 -31.53
C LYS A 36 -7.84 31.53 -30.41
N ASN A 37 -8.68 31.78 -29.40
CA ASN A 37 -8.32 32.59 -28.23
C ASN A 37 -7.48 31.78 -27.22
N ALA A 38 -7.66 30.46 -27.16
CA ALA A 38 -6.94 29.55 -26.28
C ALA A 38 -5.54 29.16 -26.80
N ARG A 39 -4.83 30.07 -27.47
CA ARG A 39 -3.54 29.85 -28.16
C ARG A 39 -2.38 29.30 -27.31
N GLN A 40 -2.56 29.13 -26.01
CA GLN A 40 -1.61 28.45 -25.14
C GLN A 40 -2.19 27.09 -24.78
N GLU A 41 -1.63 26.02 -25.36
CA GLU A 41 -1.82 24.66 -24.88
C GLU A 41 -1.35 24.64 -23.43
N LYS A 42 -2.30 24.74 -22.49
CA LYS A 42 -2.00 24.56 -21.07
C LYS A 42 -1.69 23.08 -20.91
N GLU A 43 -0.46 22.75 -20.51
CA GLU A 43 -0.09 21.38 -20.16
C GLU A 43 -1.14 20.83 -19.19
N GLY A 44 -1.91 19.86 -19.69
CA GLY A 44 -3.05 19.29 -19.01
C GLY A 44 -2.94 17.77 -18.97
N ILE A 45 -4.02 17.12 -18.57
CA ILE A 45 -4.07 15.66 -18.57
C ILE A 45 -4.12 15.16 -20.02
N SER A 46 -3.04 14.54 -20.49
CA SER A 46 -2.90 14.02 -21.86
C SER A 46 -4.08 13.14 -22.32
N LEU A 47 -4.70 12.38 -21.41
CA LEU A 47 -5.88 11.57 -21.72
C LEU A 47 -7.07 12.42 -22.21
N LEU A 48 -7.28 13.59 -21.60
CA LEU A 48 -8.40 14.46 -21.95
C LEU A 48 -8.22 15.07 -23.34
N ASP A 49 -6.97 15.35 -23.74
CA ASP A 49 -6.66 15.82 -25.09
C ASP A 49 -6.97 14.76 -26.15
N VAL A 50 -6.59 13.50 -25.89
CA VAL A 50 -6.94 12.38 -26.76
C VAL A 50 -8.46 12.24 -26.86
N LYS A 51 -9.16 12.29 -25.72
CA LYS A 51 -10.64 12.22 -25.70
C LYS A 51 -11.27 13.34 -26.53
N ASN A 52 -10.79 14.57 -26.40
CA ASN A 52 -11.29 15.71 -27.16
C ASN A 52 -11.05 15.55 -28.67
N ARG A 53 -9.85 15.11 -29.07
CA ARG A 53 -9.52 14.83 -30.48
C ARG A 53 -10.43 13.74 -31.07
N GLU A 54 -10.61 12.64 -30.34
CA GLU A 54 -11.46 11.53 -30.77
C GLU A 54 -12.94 11.90 -30.83
N MET A 55 -13.43 12.73 -29.90
CA MET A 55 -14.80 13.26 -29.93
C MET A 55 -15.04 14.16 -31.15
N VAL A 56 -14.12 15.06 -31.46
CA VAL A 56 -14.22 15.93 -32.65
C VAL A 56 -14.19 15.09 -33.92
N ALA A 57 -13.29 14.12 -34.01
CA ALA A 57 -13.22 13.21 -35.16
C ALA A 57 -14.52 12.40 -35.33
N TYR A 58 -15.09 11.88 -34.24
CA TYR A 58 -16.38 11.19 -34.26
C TYR A 58 -17.52 12.09 -34.77
N MET A 59 -17.60 13.33 -34.29
CA MET A 59 -18.61 14.29 -34.74
C MET A 59 -18.44 14.67 -36.22
N ALA A 60 -17.20 14.78 -36.70
CA ALA A 60 -16.92 15.06 -38.11
C ALA A 60 -17.38 13.91 -39.02
N GLU A 61 -17.06 12.66 -38.67
CA GLU A 61 -17.50 11.48 -39.43
C GLU A 61 -19.03 11.33 -39.41
N LEU A 62 -19.67 11.62 -38.27
CA LEU A 62 -21.12 11.59 -38.17
C LEU A 62 -21.78 12.68 -39.04
N SER A 63 -21.23 13.90 -39.04
CA SER A 63 -21.70 15.00 -39.88
C SER A 63 -21.55 14.66 -41.37
N LEU A 64 -20.45 13.99 -41.75
CA LEU A 64 -20.26 13.49 -43.09
C LEU A 64 -21.33 12.44 -43.46
N LEU A 65 -21.64 11.49 -42.57
CA LEU A 65 -22.71 10.52 -42.80
C LEU A 65 -24.08 11.19 -42.94
N MET A 66 -24.40 12.16 -42.07
CA MET A 66 -25.66 12.92 -42.17
C MET A 66 -25.77 13.66 -43.51
N SER A 67 -24.68 14.22 -44.03
CA SER A 67 -24.66 14.88 -45.34
C SER A 67 -24.90 13.92 -46.50
N GLN A 68 -24.43 12.66 -46.40
CA GLN A 68 -24.70 11.64 -47.41
C GLN A 68 -26.18 11.20 -47.36
N MET A 69 -26.73 11.10 -46.16
CA MET A 69 -28.15 10.77 -45.95
C MET A 69 -29.08 11.84 -46.51
N SER A 70 -28.78 13.12 -46.26
CA SER A 70 -29.58 14.23 -46.78
C SER A 70 -29.50 14.34 -48.31
N ALA A 71 -28.37 13.94 -48.90
CA ALA A 71 -28.21 13.82 -50.35
C ALA A 71 -28.87 12.57 -50.95
N GLY A 72 -29.50 11.70 -50.14
CA GLY A 72 -30.18 10.49 -50.60
C GLY A 72 -29.25 9.35 -51.02
N LYS A 73 -27.96 9.41 -50.64
CA LYS A 73 -26.98 8.38 -50.98
C LYS A 73 -26.99 7.24 -49.95
N SER A 74 -26.73 6.03 -50.40
CA SER A 74 -26.64 4.85 -49.52
C SER A 74 -25.40 4.93 -48.63
N ILE A 75 -25.56 4.55 -47.36
CA ILE A 75 -24.51 4.61 -46.33
C ILE A 75 -23.73 3.30 -46.22
N LYS A 76 -24.27 2.18 -46.73
CA LYS A 76 -23.84 0.82 -46.36
C LYS A 76 -22.35 0.53 -46.58
N GLU A 77 -21.73 1.13 -47.61
CA GLU A 77 -20.32 0.91 -47.92
C GLU A 77 -19.43 2.15 -47.72
N HIS A 78 -19.97 3.21 -47.11
CA HIS A 78 -19.18 4.42 -46.93
C HIS A 78 -18.11 4.21 -45.82
N PRO A 79 -16.82 4.50 -46.08
CA PRO A 79 -15.74 4.23 -45.13
C PRO A 79 -15.88 5.02 -43.81
N ALA A 80 -16.66 6.11 -43.81
CA ALA A 80 -16.98 6.85 -42.59
C ALA A 80 -17.72 6.03 -41.54
N VAL A 81 -18.49 5.00 -41.92
CA VAL A 81 -19.17 4.11 -40.96
C VAL A 81 -18.14 3.35 -40.13
N PHE A 82 -17.14 2.77 -40.79
CA PHE A 82 -16.07 2.06 -40.12
C PHE A 82 -15.22 3.01 -39.26
N ARG A 83 -14.87 4.19 -39.76
CA ARG A 83 -14.14 5.21 -38.98
C ARG A 83 -14.93 5.67 -37.75
N ALA A 84 -16.24 5.91 -37.89
CA ALA A 84 -17.11 6.27 -36.77
C ALA A 84 -17.17 5.15 -35.71
N SER A 85 -17.27 3.88 -36.13
CA SER A 85 -17.20 2.74 -35.19
C SER A 85 -15.85 2.65 -34.48
N LYS A 86 -14.75 2.98 -35.16
CA LYS A 86 -13.41 3.01 -34.58
C LYS A 86 -13.32 4.09 -33.49
N HIS A 87 -13.75 5.31 -33.77
CA HIS A 87 -13.79 6.37 -32.76
C HIS A 87 -14.70 5.99 -31.58
N ARG A 88 -15.82 5.30 -31.85
CA ARG A 88 -16.72 4.82 -30.80
C ARG A 88 -16.06 3.80 -29.87
N THR A 89 -15.36 2.80 -30.41
CA THR A 89 -14.68 1.79 -29.59
C THR A 89 -13.54 2.41 -28.76
N ILE A 90 -12.81 3.39 -29.32
CA ILE A 90 -11.79 4.13 -28.57
C ILE A 90 -12.41 4.88 -27.38
N LEU A 91 -13.53 5.58 -27.59
CA LEU A 91 -14.23 6.29 -26.51
C LEU A 91 -14.73 5.34 -25.42
N GLU A 92 -15.16 4.12 -25.76
CA GLU A 92 -15.56 3.10 -24.78
C GLU A 92 -14.37 2.60 -23.96
N ARG A 93 -13.18 2.49 -24.56
CA ARG A 93 -11.95 2.11 -23.86
C ARG A 93 -11.42 3.21 -22.95
N ILE A 94 -11.68 4.48 -23.28
CA ILE A 94 -11.29 5.62 -22.43
C ILE A 94 -12.13 5.67 -21.13
N ARG A 95 -13.41 5.27 -21.15
CA ARG A 95 -14.33 5.34 -19.99
C ARG A 95 -13.77 4.75 -18.68
N PRO A 96 -13.27 3.50 -18.63
CA PRO A 96 -12.75 2.95 -17.38
C PRO A 96 -11.48 3.68 -16.88
N ILE A 97 -10.67 4.24 -17.79
CA ILE A 97 -9.47 5.02 -17.42
C ILE A 97 -9.90 6.35 -16.83
N GLU A 98 -10.89 7.01 -17.44
CA GLU A 98 -11.48 8.25 -16.92
C GLU A 98 -12.09 8.05 -15.53
N GLN A 99 -12.78 6.92 -15.28
CA GLN A 99 -13.31 6.61 -13.95
C GLN A 99 -12.23 6.51 -12.88
N LYS A 100 -11.07 5.91 -13.22
CA LYS A 100 -9.92 5.84 -12.29
C LYS A 100 -9.30 7.21 -12.03
N LEU A 101 -9.24 8.06 -13.05
CA LEU A 101 -8.66 9.41 -12.95
C LEU A 101 -9.66 10.46 -12.44
N LYS A 102 -10.94 10.14 -12.33
CA LYS A 102 -12.00 11.07 -11.94
C LYS A 102 -11.66 11.83 -10.65
N SER A 103 -11.17 11.13 -9.63
CA SER A 103 -10.78 11.77 -8.38
C SER A 103 -9.66 12.82 -8.56
N GLN A 104 -8.71 12.56 -9.47
CA GLN A 104 -7.62 13.49 -9.75
C GLN A 104 -8.12 14.70 -10.55
N ILE A 105 -9.00 14.46 -11.53
CA ILE A 105 -9.67 15.51 -12.31
C ILE A 105 -10.49 16.42 -11.37
N ASP A 106 -11.31 15.83 -10.50
CA ASP A 106 -12.15 16.57 -9.56
C ASP A 106 -11.31 17.42 -8.59
N LYS A 107 -10.18 16.90 -8.10
CA LYS A 107 -9.23 17.66 -7.28
C LYS A 107 -8.62 18.83 -8.04
N LEU A 108 -8.20 18.65 -9.30
CA LEU A 108 -7.63 19.72 -10.11
C LEU A 108 -8.65 20.80 -10.44
N ILE A 109 -9.91 20.42 -10.68
CA ILE A 109 -11.01 21.38 -10.86
C ILE A 109 -11.27 22.16 -9.57
N GLN A 110 -11.30 21.49 -8.42
CA GLN A 110 -11.45 22.15 -7.12
C GLN A 110 -10.32 23.14 -6.86
N VAL A 111 -9.06 22.73 -7.06
CA VAL A 111 -7.89 23.61 -6.93
C VAL A 111 -7.99 24.80 -7.90
N SER A 112 -8.34 24.57 -9.17
CA SER A 112 -8.54 25.66 -10.13
C SER A 112 -9.63 26.63 -9.67
N SER A 113 -10.75 26.14 -9.14
CA SER A 113 -11.84 27.00 -8.64
C SER A 113 -11.41 27.83 -7.43
N ILE A 114 -10.61 27.26 -6.54
CA ILE A 114 -10.05 27.94 -5.36
C ILE A 114 -9.01 28.97 -5.80
N VAL A 115 -8.10 28.61 -6.71
CA VAL A 115 -7.09 29.53 -7.26
C VAL A 115 -7.76 30.69 -7.99
N SER A 116 -8.76 30.45 -8.84
CA SER A 116 -9.53 31.52 -9.47
C SER A 116 -10.18 32.44 -8.43
N ARG A 117 -10.70 31.89 -7.32
CA ARG A 117 -11.32 32.66 -6.24
C ARG A 117 -10.31 33.42 -5.36
N ALA A 118 -9.13 32.85 -5.13
CA ALA A 118 -8.03 33.46 -4.40
C ALA A 118 -7.33 34.57 -5.19
N TYR A 119 -7.28 34.46 -6.52
CA TYR A 119 -6.81 35.53 -7.42
C TYR A 119 -7.67 36.80 -7.36
N TYR A 120 -8.95 36.69 -6.98
CA TYR A 120 -9.82 37.85 -6.74
C TYR A 120 -9.81 38.35 -5.28
N SER A 121 -9.06 37.72 -4.37
CA SER A 121 -9.09 38.03 -2.93
C SER A 121 -7.73 38.35 -2.31
N THR A 122 -6.64 38.42 -3.08
CA THR A 122 -5.30 38.64 -2.50
C THR A 122 -4.65 39.92 -3.01
N ARG A 123 -4.30 40.76 -2.04
CA ARG A 123 -3.60 42.04 -2.11
C ARG A 123 -2.22 41.94 -2.79
N PRO A 124 -1.60 43.06 -3.22
CA PRO A 124 -0.44 43.06 -4.11
C PRO A 124 0.92 42.70 -3.50
N ASN A 125 1.01 42.21 -2.26
CA ASN A 125 2.29 41.87 -1.64
C ASN A 125 2.13 40.71 -0.67
N GLY A 126 2.67 39.55 -1.06
CA GLY A 126 2.67 38.33 -0.26
C GLY A 126 2.93 37.16 -1.20
N GLY A 127 4.20 36.84 -1.41
CA GLY A 127 4.65 35.79 -2.33
C GLY A 127 3.97 34.47 -2.03
N VAL A 128 3.13 34.00 -2.96
CA VAL A 128 2.56 32.67 -2.91
C VAL A 128 3.66 31.70 -3.33
N PHE A 129 4.16 30.91 -2.38
CA PHE A 129 4.96 29.72 -2.64
C PHE A 129 4.09 28.71 -3.39
N LEU A 130 3.98 28.89 -4.71
CA LEU A 130 3.35 27.94 -5.61
C LEU A 130 4.38 26.85 -5.86
N TYR A 131 4.48 25.92 -4.90
CA TYR A 131 5.31 24.73 -5.03
C TYR A 131 4.92 24.03 -6.33
N ARG A 132 5.93 23.90 -7.17
CA ARG A 132 5.94 23.32 -8.51
C ARG A 132 5.38 21.90 -8.47
N PHE A 133 4.06 21.73 -8.60
CA PHE A 133 3.40 20.42 -8.83
C PHE A 133 3.49 19.95 -10.29
N TYR A 134 4.58 20.28 -10.98
CA TYR A 134 4.90 19.70 -12.28
C TYR A 134 5.84 18.53 -12.07
N ASN A 135 5.35 17.34 -12.41
CA ASN A 135 6.14 16.14 -12.75
C ASN A 135 7.01 15.52 -11.65
N ASN A 136 6.43 15.09 -10.52
CA ASN A 136 7.12 14.12 -9.67
C ASN A 136 6.17 13.11 -8.98
N THR A 137 5.55 12.22 -9.77
CA THR A 137 4.92 10.99 -9.25
C THR A 137 5.76 9.74 -9.55
N MET A 138 7.08 9.90 -9.69
CA MET A 138 8.07 8.82 -9.82
C MET A 138 9.26 9.03 -8.87
N GLN A 139 8.97 9.41 -7.63
CA GLN A 139 9.96 9.35 -6.54
C GLN A 139 9.25 8.87 -5.28
N PHE A 140 9.42 7.58 -4.98
CA PHE A 140 9.29 7.08 -3.62
C PHE A 140 10.59 7.51 -2.93
N ASP A 141 10.53 8.56 -2.12
CA ASP A 141 11.57 8.85 -1.15
C ASP A 141 10.98 8.72 0.26
N ASP A 142 11.68 7.88 1.03
CA ASP A 142 11.55 7.71 2.46
C ASP A 142 11.99 9.02 3.14
N GLU A 143 11.08 9.70 3.84
CA GLU A 143 11.43 10.72 4.82
C GLU A 143 10.61 10.50 6.10
N ASP A 144 11.18 9.68 6.97
CA ASP A 144 10.92 9.68 8.42
C ASP A 144 11.48 10.99 8.99
N GLY A 145 10.58 11.92 9.30
CA GLY A 145 10.85 13.05 10.18
C GLY A 145 10.26 12.77 11.56
N GLU A 146 11.01 12.08 12.41
CA GLU A 146 10.77 12.09 13.86
C GLU A 146 11.13 13.48 14.39
N SER A 147 10.13 14.26 14.78
CA SER A 147 10.31 15.43 15.63
C SER A 147 9.74 15.09 17.00
N ASP A 148 10.65 14.70 17.89
CA ASP A 148 10.43 14.66 19.34
C ASP A 148 10.40 16.11 19.82
N GLU A 149 9.21 16.64 20.12
CA GLU A 149 9.07 17.91 20.84
C GLU A 149 8.36 17.63 22.16
N GLU A 150 9.17 17.55 23.22
CA GLU A 150 8.74 17.69 24.60
C GLU A 150 8.26 19.13 24.81
N GLU A 151 6.95 19.34 24.87
CA GLU A 151 6.38 20.57 25.44
C GLU A 151 5.69 20.25 26.77
N ASN A 152 6.32 20.80 27.80
CA ASN A 152 5.88 20.85 29.18
C ASN A 152 4.96 22.07 29.31
N ASP A 153 3.65 21.85 29.42
CA ASP A 153 2.69 22.90 29.77
C ASP A 153 1.77 22.42 30.91
N GLU A 154 2.07 22.94 32.10
CA GLU A 154 1.15 22.97 33.22
C GLU A 154 0.10 24.06 32.96
N GLU A 155 -1.17 23.70 32.76
CA GLU A 155 -2.25 24.60 33.15
C GLU A 155 -3.56 23.86 33.52
N ASP A 156 -4.12 24.30 34.64
CA ASP A 156 -5.24 23.74 35.39
C ASP A 156 -6.58 23.96 34.64
N GLY A 157 -7.29 22.85 34.35
CA GLY A 157 -8.59 22.88 33.68
C GLY A 157 -9.44 21.67 34.06
N LYS A 158 -10.20 21.80 35.16
CA LYS A 158 -11.13 20.77 35.69
C LYS A 158 -12.16 20.32 34.64
N LYS A 159 -11.89 19.18 33.99
CA LYS A 159 -12.89 18.34 33.29
C LYS A 159 -13.25 17.14 34.19
N PRO A 160 -14.48 16.59 34.14
CA PRO A 160 -14.86 15.46 34.98
C PRO A 160 -13.97 14.25 34.65
N LYS A 161 -13.22 13.77 35.66
CA LYS A 161 -12.28 12.66 35.51
C LYS A 161 -13.03 11.40 35.06
N LYS A 162 -12.86 11.04 33.79
CA LYS A 162 -13.29 9.74 33.25
C LYS A 162 -12.54 8.65 33.99
N TYR A 163 -13.26 7.77 34.69
CA TYR A 163 -12.63 6.66 35.40
C TYR A 163 -11.90 5.76 34.40
N VAL A 164 -10.59 5.66 34.56
CA VAL A 164 -9.73 4.73 33.82
C VAL A 164 -9.40 3.58 34.76
N PRO A 165 -9.92 2.36 34.50
CA PRO A 165 -9.58 1.19 35.30
C PRO A 165 -8.06 0.99 35.34
N PRO A 166 -7.49 0.67 36.50
CA PRO A 166 -6.07 0.41 36.62
C PRO A 166 -5.70 -0.79 35.75
N LYS A 167 -4.63 -0.63 34.97
CA LYS A 167 -4.07 -1.73 34.16
C LYS A 167 -3.40 -2.71 35.11
N MET A 168 -4.10 -3.77 35.48
CA MET A 168 -3.51 -4.88 36.24
C MET A 168 -2.50 -5.60 35.36
N MET A 169 -1.22 -5.45 35.67
CA MET A 169 -0.18 -6.33 35.14
C MET A 169 -0.21 -7.63 35.92
N ALA A 170 0.01 -8.76 35.24
CA ALA A 170 0.14 -10.05 35.91
C ALA A 170 1.35 -9.99 36.85
N VAL A 171 1.10 -9.96 38.16
CA VAL A 171 2.13 -10.13 39.19
C VAL A 171 2.67 -11.54 39.06
N ARG A 172 3.96 -11.66 38.73
CA ARG A 172 4.62 -12.97 38.66
C ARG A 172 4.76 -13.51 40.07
N TYR A 173 4.10 -14.64 40.36
CA TYR A 173 4.46 -15.47 41.50
C TYR A 173 5.85 -16.08 41.22
N GLU A 174 6.79 -15.90 42.15
CA GLU A 174 8.13 -16.47 42.07
C GLU A 174 8.09 -17.97 42.39
N GLU A 175 7.67 -18.78 41.41
CA GLU A 175 8.12 -20.17 41.32
C GLU A 175 9.40 -20.18 40.48
N GLU A 176 10.56 -19.89 41.08
CA GLU A 176 11.84 -19.82 40.37
C GLU A 176 12.21 -21.14 39.67
N ASP A 177 11.79 -22.28 40.22
CA ASP A 177 12.02 -23.62 39.64
C ASP A 177 11.08 -23.95 38.47
N GLY A 178 9.92 -23.28 38.40
CA GLY A 178 8.94 -23.50 37.35
C GLY A 178 9.41 -22.96 35.98
N LYS A 179 10.23 -21.91 35.96
CA LYS A 179 10.69 -21.29 34.70
C LYS A 179 11.74 -22.15 34.01
N GLN A 180 12.70 -22.68 34.76
CA GLN A 180 13.76 -23.54 34.21
C GLN A 180 13.21 -24.88 33.72
N THR A 181 12.32 -25.50 34.49
CA THR A 181 11.65 -26.75 34.09
C THR A 181 10.78 -26.56 32.85
N LYS A 182 9.99 -25.48 32.78
CA LYS A 182 9.20 -25.13 31.57
C LYS A 182 10.08 -24.79 30.37
N ALA A 183 11.21 -24.11 30.58
CA ALA A 183 12.17 -23.81 29.52
C ALA A 183 12.82 -25.09 28.98
N MET A 184 13.23 -26.00 29.86
CA MET A 184 13.75 -27.31 29.50
C MET A 184 12.71 -28.16 28.78
N GLU A 185 11.45 -28.18 29.24
CA GLU A 185 10.36 -28.89 28.56
C GLU A 185 10.09 -28.31 27.16
N LYS A 186 10.10 -26.98 27.03
CA LYS A 186 9.96 -26.29 25.73
C LYS A 186 11.13 -26.59 24.80
N ALA A 187 12.36 -26.63 25.32
CA ALA A 187 13.55 -27.01 24.56
C ALA A 187 13.48 -28.49 24.11
N LYS A 188 13.03 -29.39 24.98
CA LYS A 188 12.78 -30.80 24.65
C LYS A 188 11.74 -30.95 23.54
N ARG A 189 10.61 -30.25 23.65
CA ARG A 189 9.56 -30.24 22.61
C ARG A 189 10.09 -29.69 21.29
N ARG A 190 10.88 -28.60 21.31
CA ARG A 190 11.50 -28.02 20.10
C ARG A 190 12.50 -28.97 19.46
N ALA A 191 13.31 -29.67 20.26
CA ALA A 191 14.26 -30.66 19.76
C ALA A 191 13.55 -31.87 19.10
N LEU A 192 12.44 -32.34 19.68
CA LEU A 192 11.61 -33.38 19.08
C LEU A 192 10.89 -32.92 17.81
N GLN A 193 10.58 -31.62 17.70
CA GLN A 193 10.02 -30.97 16.51
C GLN A 193 11.09 -30.43 15.56
N SER A 194 12.35 -30.80 15.74
CA SER A 194 13.42 -30.41 14.82
C SER A 194 13.30 -31.18 13.50
N SER A 195 13.75 -30.55 12.42
CA SER A 195 13.65 -31.10 11.05
C SER A 195 14.23 -32.52 10.96
N LEU A 196 15.40 -32.75 11.59
CA LEU A 196 16.07 -34.06 11.61
C LEU A 196 15.23 -35.16 12.27
N VAL A 197 14.62 -34.88 13.43
CA VAL A 197 13.80 -35.86 14.13
C VAL A 197 12.50 -36.12 13.38
N GLN A 198 11.96 -35.10 12.72
CA GLN A 198 10.75 -35.22 11.91
C GLN A 198 10.99 -36.04 10.63
N GLU A 199 12.13 -35.86 9.96
CA GLU A 199 12.53 -36.66 8.80
C GLU A 199 12.76 -38.12 9.20
N LEU A 200 13.44 -38.38 10.32
CA LEU A 200 13.56 -39.73 10.86
C LEU A 200 12.18 -40.34 11.15
N ARG A 201 11.28 -39.58 11.77
CA ARG A 201 9.91 -40.05 12.03
C ARG A 201 9.16 -40.39 10.74
N GLN A 202 9.34 -39.60 9.68
CA GLN A 202 8.72 -39.85 8.36
C GLN A 202 9.25 -41.14 7.74
N GLN A 203 10.58 -41.36 7.75
CA GLN A 203 11.20 -42.58 7.21
C GLN A 203 10.75 -43.87 7.89
N TYR A 204 10.51 -43.84 9.21
CA TYR A 204 10.03 -45.00 9.97
C TYR A 204 8.49 -45.12 9.99
N SER A 205 7.76 -44.15 9.45
CA SER A 205 6.30 -44.19 9.41
C SER A 205 5.79 -44.61 8.03
N ASP A 206 4.92 -45.62 7.97
CA ASP A 206 4.21 -46.01 6.74
C ASP A 206 3.04 -45.05 6.38
N ALA A 207 2.99 -43.86 6.98
CA ALA A 207 1.96 -42.87 6.70
C ALA A 207 2.27 -42.16 5.37
N PRO A 208 1.25 -41.83 4.54
CA PRO A 208 1.48 -41.16 3.27
C PRO A 208 2.09 -39.76 3.47
N GLU A 209 3.09 -39.43 2.65
CA GLU A 209 3.70 -38.10 2.64
C GLU A 209 2.86 -37.09 1.85
N GLU A 210 2.69 -35.90 2.40
CA GLU A 210 2.04 -34.78 1.73
C GLU A 210 3.10 -33.84 1.14
N TYR A 211 3.29 -33.88 -0.18
CA TYR A 211 4.13 -32.91 -0.90
C TYR A 211 3.46 -31.53 -0.93
N ARG A 212 4.22 -30.48 -0.58
CA ARG A 212 3.72 -29.10 -0.52
C ARG A 212 4.76 -28.12 -1.08
N GLU A 213 4.28 -27.04 -1.70
CA GLU A 213 5.11 -25.95 -2.23
C GLU A 213 5.56 -24.95 -1.15
N LYS A 214 4.86 -24.91 0.00
CA LYS A 214 5.15 -24.01 1.12
C LYS A 214 5.93 -24.76 2.22
N SER A 215 6.82 -24.05 2.90
CA SER A 215 7.49 -24.54 4.14
C SER A 215 6.45 -24.97 5.19
N GLU A 216 6.70 -26.10 5.85
CA GLU A 216 5.77 -26.73 6.79
C GLU A 216 5.36 -25.80 7.94
N ARG A 217 6.28 -24.98 8.44
CA ARG A 217 6.02 -24.01 9.52
C ARG A 217 4.95 -22.99 9.12
N ARG A 218 5.02 -22.49 7.88
CA ARG A 218 4.02 -21.55 7.34
C ARG A 218 2.68 -22.21 7.17
N HIS A 219 2.68 -23.41 6.60
CA HIS A 219 1.47 -24.18 6.39
C HIS A 219 0.75 -24.48 7.72
N ASN A 220 1.49 -24.81 8.77
CA ASN A 220 0.90 -25.03 10.10
C ASN A 220 0.35 -23.72 10.69
N ALA A 221 1.06 -22.59 10.54
CA ALA A 221 0.57 -21.28 10.98
C ALA A 221 -0.69 -20.81 10.21
N ASP A 222 -0.73 -21.03 8.89
CA ASP A 222 -1.89 -20.75 8.04
C ASP A 222 -3.09 -21.62 8.50
N LYS A 223 -2.88 -22.92 8.72
CA LYS A 223 -3.91 -23.85 9.22
C LYS A 223 -4.42 -23.47 10.62
N GLU A 224 -3.54 -23.04 11.52
CA GLU A 224 -3.94 -22.57 12.85
C GLU A 224 -4.81 -21.32 12.76
N ARG A 225 -4.49 -20.41 11.83
CA ARG A 225 -5.32 -19.23 11.57
C ARG A 225 -6.69 -19.63 11.02
N GLU A 226 -6.74 -20.51 10.02
CA GLU A 226 -7.98 -21.01 9.44
C GLU A 226 -8.88 -21.65 10.51
N LYS A 227 -8.32 -22.53 11.35
CA LYS A 227 -9.07 -23.15 12.45
C LYS A 227 -9.66 -22.12 13.41
N TYR A 228 -8.88 -21.11 13.77
CA TYR A 228 -9.37 -20.04 14.63
C TYR A 228 -10.51 -19.24 13.99
N GLU A 229 -10.41 -18.96 12.68
CA GLU A 229 -11.45 -18.26 11.92
C GLU A 229 -12.72 -19.09 11.79
N GLU A 230 -12.61 -20.41 11.61
CA GLU A 230 -13.73 -21.36 11.56
C GLU A 230 -14.43 -21.50 12.91
N ASP A 231 -13.65 -21.69 13.99
CA ASP A 231 -14.18 -21.88 15.35
C ASP A 231 -14.89 -20.61 15.87
N ASN A 232 -14.34 -19.44 15.56
CA ASN A 232 -14.87 -18.15 16.05
C ASN A 232 -15.70 -17.39 15.03
N PHE A 233 -15.83 -17.90 13.80
CA PHE A 233 -16.57 -17.29 12.68
C PHE A 233 -16.20 -15.80 12.42
N VAL A 234 -14.94 -15.42 12.65
CA VAL A 234 -14.44 -14.04 12.46
C VAL A 234 -13.10 -14.06 11.74
N ARG A 235 -12.97 -13.23 10.69
CA ARG A 235 -11.71 -13.07 9.94
C ARG A 235 -10.69 -12.23 10.69
N LEU A 236 -9.46 -12.72 10.81
CA LEU A 236 -8.36 -11.98 11.41
C LEU A 236 -7.74 -11.00 10.40
N ARG A 237 -7.59 -9.73 10.80
CA ARG A 237 -6.92 -8.70 9.98
C ARG A 237 -5.45 -8.64 10.35
N MET A 238 -4.58 -8.77 9.34
CA MET A 238 -3.13 -8.63 9.52
C MET A 238 -2.73 -7.16 9.68
N SER A 239 -1.89 -6.88 10.67
CA SER A 239 -1.23 -5.57 10.78
C SER A 239 -0.21 -5.38 9.65
N LYS A 240 0.04 -4.12 9.25
CA LYS A 240 1.06 -3.80 8.24
C LYS A 240 2.45 -4.29 8.64
N ALA A 241 2.78 -4.20 9.93
CA ALA A 241 4.07 -4.65 10.47
C ALA A 241 4.22 -6.18 10.38
N GLU A 242 3.15 -6.91 10.70
CA GLU A 242 3.11 -8.37 10.65
C GLU A 242 3.21 -8.88 9.21
N LYS A 243 2.49 -8.24 8.28
CA LYS A 243 2.57 -8.53 6.85
C LYS A 243 3.99 -8.33 6.30
N LYS A 244 4.69 -7.27 6.72
CA LYS A 244 6.09 -7.02 6.33
C LYS A 244 7.04 -8.09 6.89
N ARG A 245 6.82 -8.55 8.13
CA ARG A 245 7.59 -9.65 8.74
C ARG A 245 7.37 -10.97 7.98
N GLU A 246 6.13 -11.30 7.65
CA GLU A 246 5.77 -12.50 6.89
C GLU A 246 6.42 -12.53 5.50
N GLN A 247 6.48 -11.37 4.83
CA GLN A 247 7.14 -11.22 3.54
C GLN A 247 8.66 -11.42 3.62
N ARG A 248 9.33 -10.89 4.65
CA ARG A 248 10.77 -11.10 4.87
C ARG A 248 11.08 -12.57 5.09
N LEU A 249 10.32 -13.22 5.98
CA LEU A 249 10.44 -14.65 6.20
C LEU A 249 10.24 -15.44 4.88
N ASN A 250 9.44 -14.95 3.93
CA ASN A 250 9.18 -15.74 2.71
C ASN A 250 10.40 -15.80 1.80
N ARG A 251 11.22 -14.75 1.86
CA ARG A 251 12.47 -14.66 1.10
C ARG A 251 13.59 -15.46 1.77
N ASP A 252 13.63 -15.47 3.10
CA ASP A 252 14.77 -15.97 3.86
C ASP A 252 14.63 -17.49 4.19
N ASN A 253 13.42 -18.05 4.08
CA ASN A 253 13.11 -19.44 4.48
C ASN A 253 13.80 -20.56 3.68
N VAL A 254 14.29 -20.30 2.46
CA VAL A 254 14.92 -21.38 1.64
C VAL A 254 16.28 -21.80 2.19
N MET A 255 17.02 -20.88 2.84
CA MET A 255 18.35 -21.19 3.38
C MET A 255 18.28 -21.55 4.87
N ASP A 256 17.39 -20.92 5.64
CA ASP A 256 17.26 -21.19 7.08
C ASP A 256 16.80 -22.63 7.38
N ASP A 257 15.88 -23.20 6.58
CA ASP A 257 15.44 -24.58 6.77
C ASP A 257 16.57 -25.59 6.49
N LEU A 258 17.53 -25.24 5.61
CA LEU A 258 18.72 -26.05 5.31
C LEU A 258 19.81 -25.97 6.39
N PHE A 259 19.93 -24.86 7.13
CA PHE A 259 20.96 -24.70 8.17
C PHE A 259 20.47 -25.03 9.60
N ASN A 260 19.20 -25.43 9.76
CA ASN A 260 18.58 -25.64 11.06
C ASN A 260 18.86 -27.01 11.73
N PHE A 261 20.10 -27.54 11.62
CA PHE A 261 20.51 -28.80 12.26
C PHE A 261 20.84 -28.65 13.76
N GLY A 262 21.24 -27.46 14.19
CA GLY A 262 21.67 -27.21 15.57
C GLY A 262 20.56 -27.28 16.62
N ASN A 263 19.29 -27.17 16.21
CA ASN A 263 18.13 -27.13 17.11
C ASN A 263 17.79 -28.49 17.76
N TYR A 264 18.37 -29.60 17.27
CA TYR A 264 18.23 -30.91 17.91
C TYR A 264 19.00 -31.01 19.24
N MET A 265 20.09 -30.25 19.41
CA MET A 265 21.05 -30.42 20.50
C MET A 265 20.63 -29.80 21.85
N MET A 266 19.34 -29.45 22.04
CA MET A 266 18.81 -28.85 23.29
C MET A 266 19.68 -27.72 23.87
N ARG A 267 20.11 -26.78 23.01
CA ARG A 267 20.90 -25.60 23.42
C ARG A 267 19.97 -24.42 23.70
N ASP A 268 20.38 -23.56 24.62
CA ASP A 268 19.69 -22.29 24.89
C ASP A 268 19.99 -21.23 23.81
N GLU A 269 19.33 -20.07 23.88
CA GLU A 269 19.50 -18.97 22.91
C GLU A 269 20.94 -18.40 22.88
N SER A 270 21.75 -18.70 23.91
CA SER A 270 23.19 -18.40 24.02
C SER A 270 24.11 -19.51 23.47
N GLY A 271 23.56 -20.65 23.04
CA GLY A 271 24.34 -21.75 22.50
C GLY A 271 25.03 -22.62 23.57
N GLU A 272 24.70 -22.49 24.84
CA GLU A 272 25.13 -23.43 25.88
C GLU A 272 24.21 -24.67 25.90
N ALA A 273 24.79 -25.85 26.13
CA ALA A 273 24.00 -27.07 26.28
C ALA A 273 23.33 -27.06 27.66
N LEU A 274 22.00 -27.27 27.71
CA LEU A 274 21.25 -27.33 28.97
C LEU A 274 21.65 -28.52 29.86
N SER A 275 22.49 -29.42 29.36
CA SER A 275 23.13 -30.49 30.12
C SER A 275 24.60 -30.19 30.39
N SER A 276 24.87 -29.31 31.35
CA SER A 276 26.13 -29.39 32.09
C SER A 276 25.87 -29.11 33.57
N SER A 277 25.92 -30.17 34.36
CA SER A 277 26.09 -30.10 35.81
C SER A 277 27.35 -29.28 36.09
N LYS A 278 27.16 -28.03 36.51
CA LYS A 278 28.24 -27.16 37.01
C LYS A 278 28.80 -27.83 38.26
N LYS A 279 29.88 -28.62 38.12
CA LYS A 279 30.68 -29.06 39.27
C LYS A 279 31.29 -27.79 39.88
N ARG A 280 30.68 -27.31 40.97
CA ARG A 280 31.33 -26.37 41.87
C ARG A 280 32.51 -27.11 42.49
N TYR A 281 33.73 -26.65 42.26
CA TYR A 281 34.84 -27.01 43.12
C TYR A 281 34.79 -26.05 44.30
N ASP A 282 34.45 -26.58 45.47
CA ASP A 282 34.55 -25.87 46.73
C ASP A 282 36.03 -25.77 47.12
N ILE A 283 36.54 -24.56 47.30
CA ILE A 283 37.81 -24.31 47.98
C ILE A 283 37.45 -23.65 49.31
N GLU A 284 37.38 -24.44 50.37
CA GLU A 284 37.31 -23.93 51.73
C GLU A 284 38.71 -23.62 52.27
N CYS A 285 38.85 -22.38 52.73
CA CYS A 285 39.54 -21.87 53.92
C CYS A 285 41.01 -22.26 54.19
N VAL A 286 41.85 -21.24 54.35
CA VAL A 286 42.48 -20.95 55.66
C VAL A 286 42.60 -19.43 55.85
N GLU A 287 41.80 -18.87 56.75
CA GLU A 287 42.14 -17.62 57.45
C GLU A 287 43.15 -17.96 58.54
N SER A 288 44.27 -17.24 58.62
CA SER A 288 44.95 -16.99 59.90
C SER A 288 46.07 -15.94 59.82
N PHE A 289 45.96 -14.98 60.74
CA PHE A 289 47.02 -14.24 61.45
C PHE A 289 47.52 -12.88 60.94
N ASN A 290 47.13 -11.87 61.74
CA ASN A 290 47.75 -10.56 61.95
C ASN A 290 49.27 -10.62 62.19
N SER A 291 50.00 -9.64 61.63
CA SER A 291 51.08 -8.90 62.33
C SER A 291 51.82 -7.95 61.36
N SER A 292 51.70 -6.65 61.63
CA SER A 292 52.79 -5.66 61.73
C SER A 292 53.86 -5.55 60.62
N SER A 293 53.96 -4.33 60.08
CA SER A 293 55.21 -3.60 59.75
C SER A 293 56.09 -4.10 58.59
N PHE A 294 56.22 -3.31 57.52
CA PHE A 294 57.41 -2.49 57.26
C PHE A 294 57.28 -1.68 55.95
N LYS A 295 57.75 -0.44 56.02
CA LYS A 295 57.96 0.49 54.90
C LYS A 295 59.09 -0.01 53.99
N LEU A 296 59.00 0.26 52.68
CA LEU A 296 59.92 1.13 51.90
C LEU A 296 59.91 0.81 50.40
N PHE A 297 59.98 1.89 49.63
CA PHE A 297 60.56 2.04 48.29
C PHE A 297 59.74 1.63 47.05
N SER A 298 58.93 2.59 46.61
CA SER A 298 58.71 2.87 45.19
C SER A 298 59.95 3.56 44.60
N TYR A 299 60.53 2.98 43.55
CA TYR A 299 61.25 3.73 42.51
C TYR A 299 60.81 3.20 41.13
N THR A 300 60.11 4.08 40.42
CA THR A 300 60.29 4.43 39.01
C THR A 300 60.62 3.31 38.01
N ASN A 301 59.69 3.06 37.08
CA ASN A 301 59.87 3.27 35.64
C ASN A 301 58.59 2.78 34.94
N PHE A 302 57.82 3.58 34.21
CA PHE A 302 58.08 4.36 32.98
C PHE A 302 57.16 3.77 31.90
N TYR A 303 56.10 4.53 31.60
CA TYR A 303 55.37 4.62 30.34
C TYR A 303 54.88 3.36 29.59
N PHE A 304 53.58 3.10 29.78
CA PHE A 304 52.51 3.18 28.77
C PHE A 304 52.80 2.68 27.34
N LEU A 305 52.16 1.55 27.00
CA LEU A 305 51.47 1.30 25.74
C LEU A 305 50.21 0.49 26.05
#